data_AF-A0A073KPB2-F1
#
_entry.id   AF-A0A073KPB2-F1
#
_cell.length_a   1.000
_cell.length_b   1.000
_cell.length_c   1.000
_cell.angle_alpha   90.00
_cell.angle_beta   90.00
_cell.angle_gamma   90.00
#
_symmetry.space_group_name_H-M   'P 1'
#
loop_
_entity.id
_entity.type
_entity.pdbx_description
1 polymer ?
#
loop_
_entity_poly.entity_id
_entity_poly.type
_entity_poly.pdbx_seq_one_letter_code
_entity_poly.pdbx_strand_id
1 'polypeptide(L)'
;MNGEKELTLICVGEENKVNSLRELLPFQSDMIIFTADEHVAAVVRASGFESAYCCNKDRDLTSICSGIKKVILLGDELPTVSFFTERIRFSFQAPITVVTRNKRYPVRLYQTIGAKFVVFTNCDNISFLFFE
;
A
#
# COMPACT_ATOMS: atom_id res chain seq x y z
N MET A 1 24.43 12.42 11.84
CA MET A 1 23.30 12.55 10.90
C MET A 1 22.76 11.16 10.69
N ASN A 2 21.74 10.75 11.47
CA ASN A 2 21.09 9.45 11.24
C ASN A 2 20.31 9.59 9.94
N GLY A 3 20.73 8.89 8.88
CA GLY A 3 19.93 8.78 7.67
C GLY A 3 18.63 8.08 8.05
N GLU A 4 17.52 8.83 8.10
CA GLU A 4 16.21 8.24 8.28
C GLU A 4 15.99 7.27 7.12
N LYS A 5 15.84 5.98 7.46
CA LYS A 5 15.61 4.92 6.48
C LYS A 5 14.32 5.24 5.74
N GLU A 6 14.41 5.43 4.43
CA GLU A 6 13.22 5.67 3.60
C GLU A 6 12.41 4.38 3.50
N LEU A 7 11.13 4.47 3.87
CA LEU A 7 10.24 3.32 3.89
C LEU A 7 9.13 3.50 2.85
N THR A 8 8.75 2.38 2.23
CA THR A 8 7.57 2.31 1.38
C THR A 8 6.41 1.68 2.14
N LEU A 9 5.28 2.36 2.18
CA LEU A 9 4.03 1.80 2.69
C LEU A 9 3.30 1.10 1.55
N ILE A 10 3.00 -0.19 1.71
CA ILE A 10 2.14 -0.94 0.78
C ILE A 10 0.81 -1.21 1.46
N CYS A 11 -0.27 -0.68 0.89
CA CYS A 11 -1.64 -0.99 1.30
C CYS A 11 -2.20 -2.10 0.42
N VAL A 12 -2.55 -3.22 1.02
CA VAL A 12 -3.15 -4.39 0.37
C VAL A 12 -4.65 -4.34 0.63
N GLY A 13 -5.42 -4.07 -0.43
CA GLY A 13 -6.85 -3.88 -0.37
C GLY A 13 -7.63 -5.19 -0.27
N GLU A 14 -7.32 -6.14 -1.15
CA GLU A 14 -8.00 -7.42 -1.24
C GLU A 14 -7.00 -8.58 -1.09
N GLU A 15 -7.46 -9.73 -0.59
CA GLU A 15 -6.61 -10.92 -0.38
C GLU A 15 -5.91 -11.38 -1.67
N ASN A 16 -6.61 -11.29 -2.81
CA ASN A 16 -6.04 -11.68 -4.10
C ASN A 16 -4.83 -10.81 -4.53
N LYS A 17 -4.60 -9.66 -3.88
CA LYS A 17 -3.44 -8.78 -4.09
C LYS A 17 -2.20 -9.21 -3.32
N VAL A 18 -2.32 -10.12 -2.35
CA VAL A 18 -1.15 -10.62 -1.60
C VAL A 18 -0.12 -11.27 -2.52
N ASN A 19 -0.58 -11.91 -3.60
CA ASN A 19 0.31 -12.50 -4.60
C ASN A 19 1.24 -11.47 -5.26
N SER A 20 0.85 -10.19 -5.33
CA SER A 20 1.67 -9.13 -5.88
C SER A 20 2.92 -8.83 -5.04
N LEU A 21 2.94 -9.27 -3.79
CA LEU A 21 4.05 -9.04 -2.87
C LEU A 21 5.20 -10.04 -3.04
N ARG A 22 4.99 -11.20 -3.67
CA ARG A 22 5.96 -12.32 -3.64
C ARG A 22 7.39 -11.93 -4.04
N GLU A 23 7.51 -11.15 -5.12
CA GLU A 23 8.81 -10.70 -5.65
C GLU A 23 9.44 -9.58 -4.80
N LEU A 24 8.72 -9.04 -3.82
CA LEU A 24 9.17 -7.96 -2.95
C LEU A 24 9.81 -8.46 -1.64
N LEU A 25 9.77 -9.77 -1.37
CA LEU A 25 10.31 -10.36 -0.14
C LEU A 25 11.78 -9.97 0.13
N PRO A 26 12.68 -9.86 -0.87
CA PRO A 26 14.05 -9.39 -0.65
C PRO A 26 14.15 -7.97 -0.07
N PHE A 27 13.12 -7.13 -0.28
CA PHE A 27 13.07 -5.73 0.15
C PHE A 27 12.20 -5.52 1.40
N GLN A 28 11.81 -6.60 2.10
CA GLN A 28 10.88 -6.52 3.23
C GLN A 28 11.34 -5.55 4.33
N SER A 29 12.65 -5.33 4.49
CA SER A 29 13.18 -4.43 5.52
C SER A 29 12.94 -2.95 5.20
N ASP A 30 12.63 -2.61 3.94
CA ASP A 30 12.46 -1.24 3.44
C ASP A 30 10.98 -0.91 3.21
N MET A 31 10.08 -1.80 3.65
CA MET A 31 8.65 -1.63 3.48
C MET A 31 7.85 -2.04 4.70
N ILE A 32 6.65 -1.47 4.76
CA ILE A 32 5.64 -1.82 5.75
C ILE A 32 4.37 -2.14 4.98
N ILE A 33 3.69 -3.20 5.39
CA ILE A 33 2.44 -3.63 4.75
C ILE A 33 1.27 -3.32 5.66
N PHE A 34 0.24 -2.72 5.09
CA PHE A 34 -1.02 -2.42 5.75
C PHE A 34 -2.20 -3.04 5.01
N THR A 35 -3.17 -3.53 5.75
CA THR A 35 -4.44 -4.06 5.22
C THR A 35 -5.59 -3.66 6.14
N ALA A 36 -6.83 -3.66 5.65
CA ALA A 36 -8.02 -3.39 6.45
C ALA A 36 -8.57 -4.66 7.13
N ASP A 37 -8.05 -5.83 6.78
CA ASP A 37 -8.51 -7.13 7.23
C ASP A 37 -7.38 -7.91 7.92
N GLU A 38 -7.60 -8.35 9.16
CA GLU A 38 -6.61 -9.13 9.92
C GLU A 38 -6.38 -10.50 9.29
N HIS A 39 -7.37 -11.07 8.59
CA HIS A 39 -7.18 -12.29 7.82
C HIS A 39 -6.11 -12.08 6.74
N VAL A 40 -6.24 -11.01 5.96
CA VAL A 40 -5.25 -10.64 4.94
C VAL A 40 -3.89 -10.35 5.60
N ALA A 41 -3.86 -9.72 6.77
CA ALA A 41 -2.62 -9.45 7.48
C ALA A 41 -1.91 -10.76 7.87
N ALA A 42 -2.67 -11.75 8.35
CA ALA A 42 -2.15 -13.07 8.67
C ALA A 42 -1.60 -13.79 7.44
N VAL A 43 -2.29 -13.73 6.29
CA VAL A 43 -1.80 -14.32 5.03
C VAL A 43 -0.50 -13.65 4.56
N VAL A 44 -0.40 -12.32 4.68
CA VAL A 44 0.82 -11.57 4.36
C VAL A 44 1.99 -11.98 5.27
N ARG A 45 1.76 -12.09 6.59
CA ARG A 45 2.80 -12.55 7.53
C ARG A 45 3.23 -13.98 7.26
N ALA A 46 2.28 -14.88 6.97
CA ALA A 46 2.56 -16.25 6.57
C ALA A 46 3.37 -16.34 5.27
N SER A 47 3.33 -15.30 4.43
CA SER A 47 4.13 -15.16 3.21
C SER A 47 5.53 -14.59 3.45
N GLY A 48 5.92 -14.35 4.70
CA GLY A 48 7.27 -13.93 5.10
C GLY A 48 7.45 -12.44 5.37
N PHE A 49 6.38 -11.63 5.29
CA PHE A 49 6.44 -10.19 5.58
C PHE A 49 6.09 -9.92 7.05
N GLU A 50 7.10 -9.82 7.90
CA GLU A 50 6.91 -9.63 9.35
C GLU A 50 6.26 -8.28 9.70
N SER A 51 6.60 -7.22 8.96
CA SER A 51 6.08 -5.85 9.14
C SER A 51 4.73 -5.64 8.45
N ALA A 52 3.78 -6.57 8.67
CA ALA A 52 2.42 -6.48 8.15
C ALA A 52 1.41 -6.22 9.28
N TYR A 53 0.56 -5.21 9.08
CA TYR A 53 -0.36 -4.70 10.08
C TYR A 53 -1.79 -4.59 9.54
N CYS A 54 -2.76 -4.88 10.40
CA CYS A 54 -4.16 -4.56 10.14
C CYS A 54 -4.49 -3.15 10.63
N CYS A 55 -5.27 -2.42 9.85
CA CYS A 55 -5.80 -1.11 10.18
C CYS A 55 -7.01 -1.29 11.12
N ASN A 56 -6.73 -1.55 12.40
CA ASN A 56 -7.72 -1.48 13.47
C ASN A 56 -7.79 -0.04 14.03
N LYS A 57 -8.94 0.30 14.64
CA LYS A 57 -9.22 1.65 15.17
C LYS A 57 -8.19 2.15 16.20
N ASP A 58 -7.42 1.24 16.79
CA ASP A 58 -6.48 1.53 17.87
C ASP A 58 -5.02 1.67 17.42
N ARG A 59 -4.67 1.31 16.17
CA ARG A 59 -3.32 1.50 15.64
C ARG A 59 -3.24 2.79 14.83
N ASP A 60 -2.73 3.81 15.50
CA ASP A 60 -2.47 5.09 14.88
C ASP A 60 -1.27 4.97 13.93
N LEU A 61 -1.56 5.03 12.63
CA LEU A 61 -0.57 5.00 11.53
C LEU A 61 0.50 6.08 11.73
N THR A 62 0.17 7.16 12.45
CA THR A 62 1.04 8.29 12.82
C THR A 62 2.36 7.88 13.44
N SER A 63 2.37 6.83 14.27
CA SER A 63 3.57 6.33 14.95
C SER A 63 4.59 5.68 13.98
N ILE A 64 4.11 5.25 12.81
CA ILE A 64 4.90 4.57 11.77
C ILE A 64 5.28 5.59 10.66
N CYS A 65 4.79 6.84 10.74
CA CYS A 65 4.86 7.82 9.65
C CYS A 65 6.21 8.46 9.38
N SER A 66 7.13 8.56 10.34
CA SER A 66 8.29 9.45 10.21
C SER A 66 9.28 9.08 9.10
N GLY A 67 9.23 7.86 8.54
CA GLY A 67 10.10 7.41 7.45
C GLY A 67 9.41 7.16 6.11
N ILE A 68 8.09 7.30 6.01
CA ILE A 68 7.36 6.90 4.80
C ILE A 68 7.48 7.97 3.71
N LYS A 69 8.16 7.63 2.61
CA LYS A 69 8.36 8.50 1.44
C LYS A 69 7.47 8.15 0.26
N LYS A 70 6.98 6.91 0.21
CA LYS A 70 6.20 6.37 -0.90
C LYS A 70 5.07 5.51 -0.39
N VAL A 71 3.89 5.64 -1.00
CA VAL A 71 2.72 4.81 -0.71
C VAL A 71 2.26 4.13 -1.98
N ILE A 72 2.12 2.80 -1.94
CA ILE A 72 1.57 1.98 -3.02
C ILE A 72 0.29 1.34 -2.50
N LEU A 73 -0.83 1.56 -3.17
CA LEU A 73 -2.12 1.00 -2.81
C LEU A 73 -2.55 0.00 -3.87
N LEU A 74 -2.57 -1.28 -3.49
CA LEU A 74 -3.05 -2.39 -4.31
C LEU A 74 -4.54 -2.57 -4.05
N GLY A 75 -5.39 -2.16 -4.99
CA GLY A 75 -6.84 -2.15 -4.79
C GLY A 75 -7.63 -2.11 -6.09
N ASP A 76 -8.62 -2.99 -6.23
CA ASP A 76 -9.54 -3.01 -7.37
C ASP A 76 -10.89 -2.38 -7.04
N GLU A 77 -11.31 -2.48 -5.79
CA GLU A 77 -12.59 -1.94 -5.34
C GLU A 77 -12.46 -0.48 -4.93
N LEU A 78 -13.28 0.39 -5.52
CA LEU A 78 -13.27 1.81 -5.22
C LEU A 78 -13.51 2.13 -3.72
N PRO A 79 -14.42 1.44 -3.01
CA PRO A 79 -14.56 1.63 -1.56
C PRO A 79 -13.27 1.34 -0.79
N THR A 80 -12.57 0.26 -1.14
CA THR A 80 -11.29 -0.13 -0.53
C THR A 80 -10.22 0.92 -0.80
N VAL A 81 -10.08 1.35 -2.06
CA VAL A 81 -9.14 2.42 -2.42
C VAL A 81 -9.46 3.70 -1.64
N SER A 82 -10.74 4.10 -1.59
CA SER A 82 -11.18 5.29 -0.85
C SER A 82 -10.83 5.19 0.64
N PHE A 83 -11.11 4.05 1.29
CA PHE A 83 -10.84 3.80 2.70
C PHE A 83 -9.36 4.06 3.07
N PHE A 84 -8.44 3.56 2.25
CA PHE A 84 -7.00 3.75 2.47
C PHE A 84 -6.56 5.16 2.14
N THR A 85 -6.98 5.71 0.99
CA THR A 85 -6.58 7.07 0.59
C THR A 85 -6.98 8.11 1.63
N GLU A 86 -8.17 7.99 2.23
CA GLU A 86 -8.62 8.90 3.28
C GLU A 86 -7.68 8.85 4.50
N ARG A 87 -7.43 7.65 5.05
CA ARG A 87 -6.58 7.47 6.23
C ARG A 87 -5.13 7.89 6.00
N ILE A 88 -4.60 7.60 4.82
CA ILE A 88 -3.21 7.87 4.47
C ILE A 88 -3.02 9.36 4.25
N ARG A 89 -3.91 10.03 3.51
CA ARG A 89 -3.74 11.47 3.22
C ARG A 89 -3.72 12.35 4.47
N PHE A 90 -4.42 11.95 5.53
CA PHE A 90 -4.36 12.66 6.80
C PHE A 90 -3.10 12.35 7.61
N SER A 91 -2.48 11.18 7.37
CA SER A 91 -1.36 10.69 8.19
C SER A 91 0.01 10.90 7.54
N PHE A 92 0.09 11.01 6.21
CA PHE A 92 1.33 11.04 5.44
C PHE A 92 1.33 12.17 4.40
N GLN A 93 2.50 12.79 4.18
CA GLN A 93 2.72 13.69 3.03
C GLN A 93 3.20 12.95 1.77
N ALA A 94 3.39 11.63 1.85
CA ALA A 94 3.91 10.83 0.76
C ALA A 94 2.89 10.69 -0.39
N PRO A 95 3.34 10.70 -1.66
CA PRO A 95 2.47 10.48 -2.80
C PRO A 95 1.90 9.07 -2.80
N ILE A 96 0.60 8.96 -3.07
CA ILE A 96 -0.12 7.69 -3.19
C ILE A 96 -0.16 7.25 -4.65
N THR A 97 0.36 6.07 -4.94
CA THR A 97 0.22 5.39 -6.23
C THR A 97 -0.80 4.27 -6.09
N VAL A 98 -1.94 4.40 -6.77
CA VAL A 98 -2.95 3.33 -6.83
C VAL A 98 -2.59 2.37 -7.96
N VAL A 99 -2.54 1.08 -7.67
CA VAL A 99 -2.31 0.00 -8.62
C VAL A 99 -3.58 -0.84 -8.68
N THR A 100 -4.22 -0.86 -9.84
CA THR A 100 -5.56 -1.43 -9.99
C THR A 100 -5.73 -2.15 -11.32
N ARG A 101 -6.51 -3.23 -11.32
CA ARG A 101 -7.02 -3.91 -12.51
C ARG A 101 -8.30 -3.24 -13.02
N ASN A 102 -8.95 -2.45 -12.17
CA ASN A 102 -10.27 -1.91 -12.45
C ASN A 102 -10.20 -0.68 -13.37
N LYS A 103 -10.29 -0.92 -14.67
CA LYS A 103 -10.31 0.12 -15.70
C LYS A 103 -11.68 0.78 -15.91
N ARG A 104 -12.70 0.43 -15.10
CA ARG A 104 -14.04 1.02 -15.23
C ARG A 104 -14.08 2.48 -14.78
N TYR A 105 -13.18 2.86 -13.87
CA TYR A 105 -13.10 4.20 -13.33
C TYR A 105 -11.98 5.01 -13.99
N PRO A 106 -12.23 6.28 -14.35
CA PRO A 106 -11.20 7.12 -14.94
C PRO A 106 -10.13 7.49 -13.91
N VAL A 107 -8.90 7.75 -14.35
CA VAL A 107 -7.78 8.22 -13.52
C VAL A 107 -8.18 9.40 -12.64
N ARG A 108 -8.97 10.33 -13.19
CA ARG A 108 -9.44 11.54 -12.49
C ARG A 108 -10.25 11.23 -11.23
N LEU A 109 -10.98 10.10 -11.19
CA LEU A 109 -11.72 9.69 -10.00
C LEU A 109 -10.78 9.31 -8.87
N TYR A 110 -9.79 8.46 -9.16
CA TYR A 110 -8.74 8.07 -8.22
C TYR A 110 -7.92 9.28 -7.73
N GLN A 111 -7.65 10.24 -8.62
CA GLN A 111 -6.98 11.49 -8.24
C GLN A 111 -7.84 12.37 -7.33
N THR A 112 -9.16 12.37 -7.53
CA THR A 112 -10.09 13.13 -6.68
C THR A 112 -10.12 12.59 -5.24
N ILE A 113 -10.09 11.26 -5.08
CA ILE A 113 -9.99 10.62 -3.75
C ILE A 113 -8.57 10.74 -3.16
N GLY A 114 -7.59 11.07 -4.01
CA GLY A 114 -6.29 11.62 -3.63
C GLY A 114 -5.09 10.73 -3.90
N ALA A 115 -5.21 9.82 -4.87
CA ALA A 115 -4.06 9.25 -5.53
C ALA A 115 -3.29 10.34 -6.30
N LYS A 116 -1.96 10.32 -6.25
CA LYS A 116 -1.13 11.14 -7.16
C LYS A 116 -0.96 10.44 -8.50
N PHE A 117 -0.72 9.13 -8.47
CA PHE A 117 -0.51 8.30 -9.66
C PHE A 117 -1.48 7.11 -9.67
N VAL A 118 -1.81 6.63 -10.87
CA VAL A 118 -2.67 5.47 -11.07
C VAL A 118 -2.03 4.57 -12.12
N VAL A 119 -1.85 3.30 -11.77
CA VAL A 119 -1.27 2.27 -12.62
C VAL A 119 -2.33 1.22 -12.89
N PHE A 120 -2.77 1.14 -14.15
CA PHE A 120 -3.67 0.08 -14.58
C PHE A 120 -2.87 -1.13 -15.05
N THR A 121 -2.92 -2.23 -14.29
CA THR A 121 -2.15 -3.43 -14.63
C THR A 121 -2.92 -4.69 -14.27
N ASN A 122 -2.80 -5.71 -15.13
CA ASN A 122 -3.23 -7.07 -14.82
C ASN A 122 -2.09 -7.92 -14.24
N CYS A 123 -0.85 -7.43 -14.33
CA CYS A 123 0.33 -8.10 -13.81
C CYS A 123 0.33 -8.04 -12.28
N ASP A 124 0.59 -9.18 -11.64
CA ASP A 124 0.80 -9.23 -10.19
C ASP A 124 2.20 -8.75 -9.80
N ASN A 125 3.19 -8.86 -10.69
CA ASN A 125 4.54 -8.39 -10.38
C ASN A 125 4.59 -6.85 -10.37
N ILE A 126 4.76 -6.28 -9.18
CA ILE A 126 4.86 -4.84 -8.95
C ILE A 126 6.28 -4.37 -8.57
N SER A 127 7.30 -5.22 -8.68
CA SER A 127 8.68 -4.87 -8.32
C SER A 127 9.22 -3.67 -9.10
N PHE A 128 8.72 -3.45 -10.32
CA PHE A 128 9.04 -2.26 -11.12
C PHE A 128 8.72 -0.92 -10.43
N LEU A 129 7.84 -0.92 -9.41
CA LEU A 129 7.54 0.27 -8.62
C LEU A 129 8.59 0.55 -7.53
N PHE A 130 9.55 -0.35 -7.31
CA PHE A 130 10.59 -0.24 -6.28
C PHE A 130 11.98 0.05 -6.84
N PHE A 131 12.16 -0.04 -8.16
CA PHE A 131 13.40 0.37 -8.81
C PHE A 131 13.28 1.85 -9.20
N GLU A 132 13.95 2.72 -8.43
CA GLU A 132 14.24 4.13 -8.77
C GLU A 132 15.75 4.32 -8.86
#